data_AF-A0A139WK39-F1
#
_entry.id   AF-A0A139WK39-F1
#
_cell.length_a   1.000
_cell.length_b   1.000
_cell.length_c   1.000
_cell.angle_alpha   90.00
_cell.angle_beta   90.00
_cell.angle_gamma   90.00
#
_symmetry.space_group_name_H-M   'P 1'
#
loop_
_entity.id
_entity.type
_entity.pdbx_description
1 polymer ?
#
loop_
_entity_poly.entity_id
_entity_poly.type
_entity_poly.pdbx_seq_one_letter_code
_entity_poly.pdbx_strand_id
1 'polypeptide(L)'
;MCIAKYESHYNTAAINTQTGDHGLFQISQIYWCSNSNKPGKGCNAKCSEFRDNDIRDDVACVKKIYKEHQRLSGNGFNAWVAYKKYCTGNNDHFIKGYKNLRVNISKSKMNPLSKLLVLLFVSLCVSLQIEAKVFKRCELAKELKNKHHIPGNQLATWMCIANYESGFNTAAINKKTGDHGLFQISQIYWCSNSNKPGKACNAKCSDFRNNDIKDDVACVKKIYNEHQKLSGNGFNAWVAYKKYCRGNNNNNLSTVAKMKLLAVVAIFAFASLSEAKIFDKCEFANTIRGYGLFPAEHISTWVCIANYESAFNTDATNTVTGDHGIYQISQIYWCSTGDSPGGGCNKRCADFHNDDISDDSVCAKAIFDEHQRLSGNGFNAWTTYAPYCSGDNSGWIAGC
;
A
#
# COMPACT_ATOMS: atom_id res chain seq x y z
N MET A 1 -1.86 21.83 8.81
CA MET A 1 -3.12 21.07 8.89
C MET A 1 -4.34 21.94 8.61
N CYS A 2 -4.81 22.81 9.52
CA CYS A 2 -5.98 23.65 9.25
C CYS A 2 -5.88 24.46 7.94
N ILE A 3 -4.75 25.16 7.72
CA ILE A 3 -4.50 25.89 6.46
C ILE A 3 -4.63 24.97 5.25
N ALA A 4 -3.90 23.86 5.21
CA ALA A 4 -3.98 22.89 4.11
C ALA A 4 -5.41 22.36 3.87
N LYS A 5 -6.21 22.15 4.92
CA LYS A 5 -7.63 21.76 4.77
C LYS A 5 -8.43 22.81 4.01
N TYR A 6 -8.31 24.07 4.41
CA TYR A 6 -9.20 25.13 3.90
C TYR A 6 -8.66 25.86 2.68
N GLU A 7 -7.38 25.73 2.38
CA GLU A 7 -6.77 26.28 1.16
C GLU A 7 -6.86 25.29 -0.01
N SER A 8 -6.68 23.99 0.23
CA SER A 8 -6.58 22.99 -0.85
C SER A 8 -7.33 21.68 -0.59
N HIS A 9 -8.00 21.52 0.56
CA HIS A 9 -8.54 20.22 0.99
C HIS A 9 -7.49 19.10 1.02
N TYR A 10 -6.27 19.45 1.41
CA TYR A 10 -5.11 18.56 1.40
C TYR A 10 -4.66 18.08 0.02
N ASN A 11 -5.16 18.68 -1.06
CA ASN A 11 -4.75 18.34 -2.42
C ASN A 11 -3.40 19.00 -2.74
N THR A 12 -2.36 18.18 -2.83
CA THR A 12 -1.00 18.59 -3.20
C THR A 12 -0.92 19.13 -4.62
N ALA A 13 -1.79 18.70 -5.54
CA ALA A 13 -1.81 19.18 -6.93
C ALA A 13 -2.76 20.38 -7.15
N ALA A 14 -3.32 20.98 -6.10
CA ALA A 14 -4.31 22.04 -6.23
C ALA A 14 -3.77 23.27 -6.98
N ILE A 15 -4.58 23.84 -7.87
CA ILE A 15 -4.28 25.09 -8.57
C ILE A 15 -5.51 25.98 -8.53
N ASN A 16 -5.36 27.18 -8.00
CA ASN A 16 -6.34 28.23 -8.19
C ASN A 16 -5.98 29.02 -9.45
N THR A 17 -6.69 28.76 -10.54
CA THR A 17 -6.43 29.41 -11.84
C THR A 17 -6.79 30.90 -11.86
N GLN A 18 -7.59 31.38 -10.91
CA GLN A 18 -7.98 32.78 -10.81
C GLN A 18 -6.92 33.61 -10.07
N THR A 19 -6.40 33.09 -8.95
CA THR A 19 -5.40 33.80 -8.13
C THR A 19 -3.96 33.42 -8.47
N GLY A 20 -3.78 32.28 -9.14
CA GLY A 20 -2.46 31.74 -9.46
C GLY A 20 -1.76 31.11 -8.27
N ASP A 21 -2.51 30.51 -7.36
CA ASP A 21 -1.97 29.87 -6.16
C ASP A 21 -1.82 28.36 -6.38
N HIS A 22 -0.74 27.78 -5.85
CA HIS A 22 -0.34 26.41 -6.16
C HIS A 22 -0.18 25.56 -4.91
N GLY A 23 -0.59 24.31 -5.01
CA GLY A 23 -0.22 23.28 -4.07
C GLY A 23 -1.04 23.22 -2.80
N LEU A 24 -0.53 22.39 -1.90
CA LEU A 24 -1.14 22.06 -0.63
C LEU A 24 -1.50 23.29 0.22
N PHE A 25 -0.71 24.36 0.11
CA PHE A 25 -0.87 25.58 0.90
C PHE A 25 -1.25 26.81 0.06
N GLN A 26 -1.66 26.61 -1.20
CA GLN A 26 -2.00 27.68 -2.13
C GLN A 26 -0.91 28.77 -2.14
N ILE A 27 0.32 28.35 -2.43
CA ILE A 27 1.49 29.21 -2.48
C ILE A 27 1.39 30.12 -3.71
N SER A 28 1.39 31.43 -3.47
CA SER A 28 1.12 32.39 -4.53
C SER A 28 2.25 32.49 -5.56
N GLN A 29 1.90 32.32 -6.84
CA GLN A 29 2.80 32.55 -7.95
C GLN A 29 3.23 34.00 -8.08
N ILE A 30 2.54 34.96 -7.47
CA ILE A 30 2.90 36.38 -7.57
C ILE A 30 4.15 36.65 -6.74
N TYR A 31 4.25 36.06 -5.54
CA TYR A 31 5.24 36.44 -4.53
C TYR A 31 6.25 35.33 -4.18
N TRP A 32 5.86 34.06 -4.29
CA TRP A 32 6.59 32.97 -3.63
C TRP A 32 7.21 31.96 -4.60
N CYS A 33 6.60 31.72 -5.75
CA CYS A 33 7.12 30.78 -6.75
C CYS A 33 7.15 31.38 -8.17
N SER A 34 7.95 30.76 -9.04
CA SER A 34 8.10 31.16 -10.44
C SER A 34 7.33 30.24 -11.38
N ASN A 35 6.48 30.80 -12.26
CA ASN A 35 5.83 30.06 -13.34
C ASN A 35 6.76 29.80 -14.55
N SER A 36 8.00 30.31 -14.51
CA SER A 36 8.97 30.04 -15.57
C SER A 36 9.65 28.68 -15.37
N ASN A 37 10.38 28.22 -16.38
CA ASN A 37 11.23 27.03 -16.28
C ASN A 37 12.44 27.20 -15.32
N LYS A 38 12.59 28.36 -14.66
CA LYS A 38 13.65 28.67 -13.71
C LYS A 38 13.06 28.96 -12.31
N PRO A 39 13.66 28.45 -11.22
CA PRO A 39 13.28 28.80 -9.86
C PRO A 39 13.41 30.31 -9.60
N GLY A 40 12.61 30.85 -8.68
CA GLY A 40 12.71 32.26 -8.32
C GLY A 40 11.76 32.68 -7.21
N LYS A 41 11.72 34.01 -6.98
CA LYS A 41 10.89 34.69 -5.96
C LYS A 41 11.18 34.25 -4.53
N GLY A 42 10.24 34.50 -3.61
CA GLY A 42 10.42 34.32 -2.18
C GLY A 42 10.93 32.94 -1.79
N CYS A 43 10.50 31.87 -2.45
CA CYS A 43 10.93 30.51 -2.14
C CYS A 43 12.06 29.97 -3.02
N ASN A 44 12.52 30.73 -4.02
CA ASN A 44 13.51 30.26 -5.01
C ASN A 44 13.14 28.89 -5.60
N ALA A 45 11.88 28.74 -6.01
CA ALA A 45 11.28 27.49 -6.48
C ALA A 45 10.39 27.74 -7.70
N LYS A 46 10.16 26.71 -8.53
CA LYS A 46 9.12 26.76 -9.58
C LYS A 46 7.77 26.44 -8.96
N CYS A 47 6.70 27.05 -9.46
CA CYS A 47 5.35 26.77 -8.97
C CYS A 47 4.91 25.32 -9.22
N SER A 48 5.52 24.63 -10.19
CA SER A 48 5.26 23.22 -10.45
C SER A 48 5.81 22.27 -9.38
N GLU A 49 6.83 22.67 -8.62
CA GLU A 49 7.42 21.86 -7.54
C GLU A 49 6.41 21.71 -6.40
N PHE A 50 5.69 22.79 -6.06
CA PHE A 50 4.60 22.75 -5.07
C PHE A 50 3.34 22.01 -5.52
N ARG A 51 3.35 21.29 -6.64
CA ARG A 51 2.19 20.53 -7.14
C ARG A 51 2.42 19.03 -7.18
N ASP A 52 3.56 18.59 -6.66
CA ASP A 52 3.88 17.18 -6.53
C ASP A 52 3.57 16.67 -5.11
N ASN A 53 3.81 15.38 -4.87
CA ASN A 53 3.48 14.74 -3.60
C ASN A 53 4.60 14.85 -2.56
N ASP A 54 5.77 15.39 -2.91
CA ASP A 54 6.89 15.60 -2.00
C ASP A 54 6.77 16.95 -1.31
N ILE A 55 6.01 17.02 -0.21
CA ILE A 55 5.73 18.29 0.48
C ILE A 55 6.94 18.93 1.20
N ARG A 56 8.16 18.44 1.02
CA ARG A 56 9.34 18.94 1.74
C ARG A 56 9.66 20.39 1.35
N ASP A 57 9.62 20.69 0.06
CA ASP A 57 9.81 22.04 -0.46
C ASP A 57 8.60 22.93 -0.16
N ASP A 58 7.36 22.42 -0.23
CA ASP A 58 6.17 23.14 0.24
C ASP A 58 6.32 23.61 1.68
N VAL A 59 6.64 22.68 2.60
CA VAL A 59 6.77 22.97 4.03
C VAL A 59 7.94 23.92 4.27
N ALA A 60 9.03 23.80 3.51
CA ALA A 60 10.14 24.75 3.58
C ALA A 60 9.70 26.17 3.16
N CYS A 61 8.96 26.28 2.05
CA CYS A 61 8.43 27.53 1.55
C CYS A 61 7.41 28.16 2.52
N VAL A 62 6.47 27.38 3.04
CA VAL A 62 5.45 27.81 4.01
C VAL A 62 6.06 28.29 5.32
N LYS A 63 7.14 27.65 5.80
CA LYS A 63 7.90 28.14 6.95
C LYS A 63 8.53 29.51 6.67
N LYS A 64 8.97 29.76 5.43
CA LYS A 64 9.51 31.06 5.02
C LYS A 64 8.41 32.13 4.94
N ILE A 65 7.28 31.80 4.32
CA ILE A 65 6.07 32.65 4.25
C ILE A 65 5.62 33.04 5.66
N TYR A 66 5.52 32.06 6.56
CA TYR A 66 5.14 32.26 7.95
C TYR A 66 6.09 33.21 8.66
N LYS A 67 7.41 32.99 8.58
CA LYS A 67 8.41 33.86 9.21
C LYS A 67 8.32 35.30 8.70
N GLU A 68 8.11 35.48 7.40
CA GLU A 68 8.02 36.83 6.82
C GLU A 68 6.74 37.56 7.27
N HIS A 69 5.60 36.88 7.28
CA HIS A 69 4.35 37.49 7.76
C HIS A 69 4.31 37.66 9.29
N GLN A 70 5.06 36.83 10.02
CA GLN A 70 5.30 37.00 11.45
C GLN A 70 6.08 38.28 11.71
N ARG A 71 7.10 38.56 10.89
CA ARG A 71 7.89 39.81 10.94
C ARG A 71 7.04 41.04 10.58
N LEU A 72 6.15 40.93 9.60
CA LEU A 72 5.35 42.04 9.09
C LEU A 72 4.12 42.38 9.95
N SER A 73 3.44 41.37 10.50
CA SER A 73 2.11 41.56 11.12
C SER A 73 1.99 41.02 12.55
N GLY A 74 3.06 40.45 13.11
CA GLY A 74 3.03 39.81 14.42
C GLY A 74 2.31 38.46 14.46
N ASN A 75 1.76 37.98 13.35
CA ASN A 75 1.17 36.65 13.22
C ASN A 75 1.45 36.05 11.84
N GLY A 76 2.31 35.04 11.78
CA GLY A 76 2.73 34.42 10.53
C GLY A 76 1.62 33.72 9.74
N PHE A 77 0.50 33.37 10.37
CA PHE A 77 -0.63 32.76 9.67
C PHE A 77 -1.49 33.77 8.89
N ASN A 78 -1.29 35.08 9.10
CA ASN A 78 -1.99 36.12 8.32
C ASN A 78 -1.66 36.08 6.81
N ALA A 79 -0.67 35.29 6.39
CA ALA A 79 -0.37 35.08 4.98
C ALA A 79 -1.49 34.34 4.21
N TRP A 80 -2.35 33.61 4.92
CA TRP A 80 -3.41 32.78 4.33
C TRP A 80 -4.79 33.37 4.60
N VAL A 81 -5.60 33.50 3.55
CA VAL A 81 -6.97 34.02 3.67
C VAL A 81 -7.82 33.07 4.51
N ALA A 82 -7.61 31.77 4.40
CA ALA A 82 -8.32 30.78 5.20
C ALA A 82 -8.05 30.94 6.71
N TYR A 83 -6.91 31.52 7.12
CA TYR A 83 -6.55 31.60 8.52
C TYR A 83 -7.57 32.36 9.36
N LYS A 84 -7.88 33.60 8.94
CA LYS A 84 -8.81 34.48 9.68
C LYS A 84 -10.22 33.91 9.75
N LYS A 85 -10.64 33.19 8.72
CA LYS A 85 -12.01 32.68 8.60
C LYS A 85 -12.22 31.33 9.29
N TYR A 86 -11.22 30.46 9.27
CA TYR A 86 -11.40 29.05 9.62
C TYR A 86 -10.39 28.49 10.63
N CYS A 87 -9.25 29.16 10.83
CA CYS A 87 -8.14 28.61 11.61
C CYS A 87 -7.73 29.48 12.79
N THR A 88 -8.53 30.45 13.20
CA THR A 88 -8.33 31.19 14.45
C THR A 88 -8.75 30.34 15.64
N GLY A 89 -7.99 30.40 16.75
CA GLY A 89 -8.32 29.68 17.99
C GLY A 89 -7.69 28.28 18.07
N ASN A 90 -8.40 27.35 18.72
CA ASN A 90 -7.87 26.02 19.03
C ASN A 90 -8.01 25.05 17.84
N ASN A 91 -6.87 24.69 17.27
CA ASN A 91 -6.77 23.75 16.15
C ASN A 91 -6.26 22.36 16.56
N ASP A 92 -6.22 22.03 17.85
CA ASP A 92 -5.65 20.76 18.35
C ASP A 92 -6.38 19.52 17.81
N HIS A 93 -7.65 19.63 17.42
CA HIS A 93 -8.39 18.53 16.82
C HIS A 93 -7.75 18.04 15.51
N PHE A 94 -7.07 18.91 14.76
CA PHE A 94 -6.34 18.54 13.55
C PHE A 94 -5.11 17.67 13.80
N ILE A 95 -4.66 17.59 15.05
CA ILE A 95 -3.51 16.76 15.47
C ILE A 95 -3.90 15.77 16.58
N LYS A 96 -5.19 15.61 16.84
CA LYS A 96 -5.72 14.65 17.81
C LYS A 96 -5.41 13.25 17.29
N GLY A 97 -4.60 12.49 18.04
CA GLY A 97 -4.00 11.21 17.61
C GLY A 97 -2.50 11.29 17.33
N TYR A 98 -1.98 12.43 16.85
CA TYR A 98 -0.54 12.61 16.62
C TYR A 98 0.26 12.82 17.92
N LYS A 99 -0.38 13.33 18.99
CA LYS A 99 0.28 13.50 20.30
C LYS A 99 0.82 12.18 20.89
N ASN A 100 0.31 11.02 20.45
CA ASN A 100 0.82 9.69 20.83
C ASN A 100 2.05 9.23 20.01
N LEU A 101 2.39 9.95 18.92
CA LEU A 101 3.55 9.64 18.07
C LEU A 101 4.83 10.34 18.52
N ARG A 102 4.75 11.36 19.39
CA ARG A 102 5.92 11.81 20.14
C ARG A 102 6.21 10.77 21.21
N VAL A 103 7.01 9.78 20.85
CA VAL A 103 7.85 9.08 21.83
C VAL A 103 8.45 10.16 22.72
N ASN A 104 8.15 10.11 24.01
CA ASN A 104 8.81 10.93 25.03
C ASN A 104 10.28 10.53 25.06
N ILE A 105 11.09 11.01 24.11
CA ILE A 105 12.53 11.05 24.25
C ILE A 105 12.81 12.22 25.21
N SER A 106 12.46 12.03 26.48
CA SER A 106 13.25 12.63 27.53
C SER A 106 14.65 12.07 27.32
N LYS A 107 15.65 12.94 27.15
CA LYS A 107 17.05 12.54 27.14
C LYS A 107 17.43 12.07 28.56
N SER A 108 16.93 10.91 28.99
CA SER A 108 17.50 10.21 30.14
C SER A 108 18.78 9.54 29.65
N LYS A 109 19.91 9.89 30.25
CA LYS A 109 21.15 9.14 30.05
C LYS A 109 20.94 7.75 30.66
N MET A 110 20.57 6.77 29.83
CA MET A 110 20.54 5.36 30.27
C MET A 110 21.92 4.96 30.78
N ASN A 111 21.94 4.40 32.00
CA ASN A 111 23.15 3.87 32.59
C ASN A 111 23.69 2.68 31.75
N PRO A 112 24.98 2.32 31.89
CA PRO A 112 25.62 1.31 31.04
C PRO A 112 24.94 -0.06 31.14
N LEU A 113 24.41 -0.40 32.32
CA LEU A 113 23.74 -1.67 32.59
C LEU A 113 22.39 -1.76 31.86
N SER A 114 21.61 -0.67 31.85
CA SER A 114 20.36 -0.56 31.09
C SER A 114 20.60 -0.64 29.58
N LYS A 115 21.70 -0.06 29.07
CA LYS A 115 22.07 -0.19 27.65
C LYS A 115 22.40 -1.64 27.29
N LEU A 116 23.16 -2.33 28.13
CA LEU A 116 23.52 -3.73 27.90
C LEU A 116 22.30 -4.66 27.96
N LEU A 117 21.41 -4.44 28.93
CA LEU A 117 20.16 -5.19 29.05
C LEU A 117 19.23 -4.96 27.86
N VAL A 118 19.11 -3.72 27.37
CA VAL A 118 18.34 -3.42 26.15
C VAL A 118 18.98 -4.08 24.92
N LEU A 119 20.31 -4.06 24.78
CA LEU A 119 21.00 -4.73 23.67
C LEU A 119 20.82 -6.26 23.70
N LEU A 120 20.89 -6.87 24.88
CA LEU A 120 20.62 -8.31 25.08
C LEU A 120 19.16 -8.64 24.79
N PHE A 121 18.22 -7.82 25.25
CA PHE A 121 16.79 -8.00 24.99
C PHE A 121 16.46 -7.86 23.50
N VAL A 122 17.04 -6.87 22.81
CA VAL A 122 16.91 -6.70 21.35
C VAL A 122 17.53 -7.88 20.61
N SER A 123 18.72 -8.36 21.01
CA SER A 123 19.36 -9.54 20.41
C SER A 123 18.53 -10.81 20.61
N LEU A 124 17.87 -10.95 21.74
CA LEU A 124 16.96 -12.08 22.03
C LEU A 124 15.67 -11.97 21.21
N CYS A 125 15.09 -10.77 21.07
CA CYS A 125 13.92 -10.51 20.24
C CYS A 125 14.18 -10.74 18.73
N VAL A 126 15.37 -10.40 18.23
CA VAL A 126 15.77 -10.68 16.83
C VAL A 126 15.92 -12.18 16.56
N SER A 127 16.16 -12.99 17.59
CA SER A 127 16.35 -14.44 17.46
C SER A 127 15.03 -15.24 17.44
N LEU A 128 13.86 -14.58 17.55
CA LEU A 128 12.54 -15.21 17.63
C LEU A 128 11.59 -14.79 16.49
N GLN A 129 12.08 -14.58 15.27
CA GLN A 129 11.19 -14.43 14.11
C GLN A 129 10.73 -15.79 13.57
N ILE A 130 9.93 -16.51 14.38
CA ILE A 130 9.08 -17.62 13.90
C ILE A 130 7.70 -17.05 13.63
N GLU A 131 7.63 -16.03 12.80
CA GLU A 131 6.35 -15.64 12.22
C GLU A 131 6.28 -16.28 10.85
N ALA A 132 5.06 -16.59 10.44
CA ALA A 132 4.72 -16.98 9.10
C ALA A 132 4.18 -15.76 8.35
N LYS A 133 4.37 -15.70 7.03
CA LYS A 133 4.11 -14.50 6.24
C LYS A 133 3.36 -14.84 4.98
N VAL A 134 2.41 -13.99 4.63
CA VAL A 134 1.82 -13.96 3.29
C VAL A 134 2.54 -12.86 2.52
N PHE A 135 3.31 -13.23 1.50
CA PHE A 135 4.01 -12.23 0.69
C PHE A 135 3.05 -11.45 -0.21
N LYS A 136 3.29 -10.14 -0.34
CA LYS A 136 2.70 -9.36 -1.44
C LYS A 136 3.34 -9.77 -2.77
N ARG A 137 2.61 -9.69 -3.88
CA ARG A 137 3.08 -10.15 -5.21
C ARG A 137 4.41 -9.53 -5.64
N CYS A 138 4.52 -8.19 -5.58
CA CYS A 138 5.75 -7.48 -5.96
C CYS A 138 6.89 -7.71 -4.97
N GLU A 139 6.56 -7.96 -3.71
CA GLU A 139 7.55 -8.24 -2.67
C GLU A 139 8.22 -9.59 -2.91
N LEU A 140 7.43 -10.66 -3.09
CA LEU A 140 7.98 -11.97 -3.42
C LEU A 140 8.77 -11.95 -4.73
N ALA A 141 8.27 -11.25 -5.76
CA ALA A 141 8.98 -11.14 -7.03
C ALA A 141 10.36 -10.47 -6.85
N LYS A 142 10.46 -9.41 -6.03
CA LYS A 142 11.72 -8.76 -5.70
C LYS A 142 12.62 -9.67 -4.85
N GLU A 143 12.06 -10.39 -3.87
CA GLU A 143 12.79 -11.33 -3.03
C GLU A 143 13.43 -12.45 -3.86
N LEU A 144 12.62 -13.14 -4.67
CA LEU A 144 13.06 -14.21 -5.55
C LEU A 144 14.12 -13.74 -6.55
N LYS A 145 13.92 -12.56 -7.15
CA LYS A 145 14.86 -12.00 -8.13
C LYS A 145 16.16 -11.52 -7.49
N ASN A 146 16.07 -10.68 -6.46
CA ASN A 146 17.20 -9.91 -5.95
C ASN A 146 17.97 -10.65 -4.87
N LYS A 147 17.30 -11.40 -3.99
CA LYS A 147 17.97 -12.14 -2.91
C LYS A 147 18.28 -13.57 -3.30
N HIS A 148 17.33 -14.25 -3.95
CA HIS A 148 17.52 -15.66 -4.32
C HIS A 148 17.97 -15.88 -5.76
N HIS A 149 18.16 -14.82 -6.55
CA HIS A 149 18.71 -14.88 -7.91
C HIS A 149 17.97 -15.87 -8.82
N ILE A 150 16.63 -15.90 -8.74
CA ILE A 150 15.80 -16.66 -9.67
C ILE A 150 15.93 -16.02 -11.07
N PRO A 151 16.19 -16.81 -12.13
CA PRO A 151 16.31 -16.28 -13.49
C PRO A 151 15.07 -15.49 -13.91
N GLY A 152 15.28 -14.34 -14.57
CA GLY A 152 14.18 -13.44 -14.95
C GLY A 152 13.12 -14.11 -15.83
N ASN A 153 13.54 -15.04 -16.70
CA ASN A 153 12.64 -15.81 -17.56
C ASN A 153 11.83 -16.90 -16.80
N GLN A 154 12.21 -17.24 -15.57
CA GLN A 154 11.48 -18.18 -14.72
C GLN A 154 10.60 -17.47 -13.68
N LEU A 155 10.89 -16.20 -13.37
CA LEU A 155 10.28 -15.47 -12.26
C LEU A 155 8.74 -15.42 -12.36
N ALA A 156 8.20 -15.14 -13.55
CA ALA A 156 6.75 -15.09 -13.77
C ALA A 156 6.08 -16.45 -13.46
N THR A 157 6.70 -17.55 -13.86
CA THR A 157 6.21 -18.90 -13.62
C THR A 157 6.26 -19.26 -12.14
N TRP A 158 7.36 -18.93 -11.44
CA TRP A 158 7.47 -19.14 -9.99
C TRP A 158 6.44 -18.33 -9.20
N MET A 159 6.18 -17.09 -9.61
CA MET A 159 5.12 -16.26 -9.03
C MET A 159 3.73 -16.88 -9.25
N CYS A 160 3.46 -17.44 -10.43
CA CYS A 160 2.20 -18.14 -10.69
C CYS A 160 2.05 -19.39 -9.82
N ILE A 161 3.11 -20.20 -9.70
CA ILE A 161 3.12 -21.41 -8.87
C ILE A 161 2.86 -21.02 -7.40
N ALA A 162 3.60 -20.08 -6.84
CA ALA A 162 3.40 -19.65 -5.45
C ALA A 162 1.98 -19.12 -5.17
N ASN A 163 1.36 -18.44 -6.15
CA ASN A 163 -0.02 -17.98 -6.03
C ASN A 163 -1.02 -19.15 -5.94
N TYR A 164 -0.94 -20.11 -6.87
CA TYR A 164 -1.91 -21.21 -6.94
C TYR A 164 -1.66 -22.33 -5.93
N GLU A 165 -0.42 -22.49 -5.47
CA GLU A 165 -0.06 -23.51 -4.48
C GLU A 165 -0.37 -23.03 -3.05
N SER A 166 -0.15 -21.75 -2.72
CA SER A 166 -0.27 -21.28 -1.33
C SER A 166 -0.94 -19.92 -1.13
N GLY A 167 -1.29 -19.20 -2.20
CA GLY A 167 -1.71 -17.80 -2.09
C GLY A 167 -0.60 -16.91 -1.52
N PHE A 168 0.66 -17.25 -1.81
CA PHE A 168 1.86 -16.60 -1.25
C PHE A 168 2.10 -16.78 0.25
N ASN A 169 1.37 -17.68 0.92
CA ASN A 169 1.52 -17.94 2.35
C ASN A 169 2.67 -18.90 2.65
N THR A 170 3.70 -18.45 3.34
CA THR A 170 4.85 -19.28 3.74
C THR A 170 4.52 -20.32 4.80
N ALA A 171 3.41 -20.19 5.55
CA ALA A 171 2.94 -21.23 6.48
C ALA A 171 1.98 -22.25 5.86
N ALA A 172 1.68 -22.17 4.57
CA ALA A 172 0.66 -23.02 3.96
C ALA A 172 0.94 -24.52 4.18
N ILE A 173 -0.08 -25.26 4.61
CA ILE A 173 -0.01 -26.72 4.79
C ILE A 173 -1.22 -27.35 4.12
N ASN A 174 -0.98 -28.18 3.11
CA ASN A 174 -1.99 -29.09 2.61
C ASN A 174 -1.96 -30.40 3.39
N LYS A 175 -2.81 -30.51 4.42
CA LYS A 175 -2.88 -31.71 5.28
C LYS A 175 -3.29 -32.98 4.53
N LYS A 176 -3.97 -32.85 3.38
CA LYS A 176 -4.45 -34.00 2.59
C LYS A 176 -3.31 -34.64 1.78
N THR A 177 -2.47 -33.83 1.14
CA THR A 177 -1.37 -34.29 0.30
C THR A 177 -0.02 -34.32 1.03
N GLY A 178 0.09 -33.61 2.15
CA GLY A 178 1.31 -33.50 2.94
C GLY A 178 2.31 -32.51 2.35
N ASP A 179 1.84 -31.41 1.78
CA ASP A 179 2.68 -30.39 1.15
C ASP A 179 2.80 -29.14 2.02
N HIS A 180 3.97 -28.50 2.00
CA HIS A 180 4.35 -27.47 2.98
C HIS A 180 4.93 -26.23 2.32
N GLY A 181 4.63 -25.07 2.90
CA GLY A 181 5.29 -23.82 2.59
C GLY A 181 4.81 -23.14 1.31
N LEU A 182 5.52 -22.07 0.96
CA LEU A 182 5.18 -21.16 -0.13
C LEU A 182 4.98 -21.88 -1.48
N PHE A 183 5.76 -22.94 -1.73
CA PHE A 183 5.76 -23.71 -2.98
C PHE A 183 5.18 -25.12 -2.83
N GLN A 184 4.48 -25.40 -1.72
CA GLN A 184 3.87 -26.69 -1.43
C GLN A 184 4.85 -27.87 -1.66
N ILE A 185 5.99 -27.82 -0.95
CA ILE A 185 7.04 -28.82 -1.02
C ILE A 185 6.57 -30.11 -0.34
N SER A 186 6.57 -31.20 -1.10
CA SER A 186 5.98 -32.46 -0.64
C SER A 186 6.80 -33.18 0.41
N GLN A 187 6.15 -33.50 1.52
CA GLN A 187 6.72 -34.34 2.57
C GLN A 187 6.97 -35.77 2.12
N ILE A 188 6.44 -36.22 0.98
CA ILE A 188 6.64 -37.60 0.51
C ILE A 188 8.06 -37.76 -0.04
N TYR A 189 8.57 -36.76 -0.76
CA TYR A 189 9.82 -36.86 -1.52
C TYR A 189 10.92 -35.89 -1.09
N TRP A 190 10.57 -34.70 -0.57
CA TRP A 190 11.50 -33.58 -0.50
C TRP A 190 11.90 -33.19 0.91
N CYS A 191 10.97 -33.22 1.88
CA CYS A 191 11.24 -32.93 3.29
C CYS A 191 10.81 -34.05 4.25
N SER A 192 11.39 -34.04 5.45
CA SER A 192 11.08 -34.96 6.53
C SER A 192 10.03 -34.35 7.47
N ASN A 193 8.92 -35.05 7.72
CA ASN A 193 7.92 -34.64 8.72
C ASN A 193 8.31 -35.01 10.16
N SER A 194 9.56 -35.46 10.39
CA SER A 194 10.08 -35.76 11.73
C SER A 194 10.91 -34.59 12.25
N ASN A 195 11.31 -34.66 13.52
CA ASN A 195 12.22 -33.69 14.13
C ASN A 195 13.66 -33.75 13.59
N LYS A 196 13.96 -34.62 12.61
CA LYS A 196 15.26 -34.74 11.96
C LYS A 196 15.16 -34.37 10.47
N PRO A 197 16.10 -33.57 9.94
CA PRO A 197 16.17 -33.28 8.50
C PRO A 197 16.33 -34.58 7.69
N GLY A 198 15.84 -34.60 6.45
CA GLY A 198 16.00 -35.77 5.59
C GLY A 198 15.41 -35.59 4.19
N LYS A 199 15.38 -36.69 3.44
CA LYS A 199 14.94 -36.76 2.03
C LYS A 199 15.78 -35.89 1.09
N ALA A 200 15.29 -35.68 -0.12
CA ALA A 200 16.07 -35.06 -1.18
C ALA A 200 16.53 -33.63 -0.83
N CYS A 201 15.78 -32.84 -0.07
CA CYS A 201 16.24 -31.52 0.37
C CYS A 201 17.03 -31.52 1.68
N ASN A 202 17.17 -32.66 2.36
CA ASN A 202 17.82 -32.79 3.67
C ASN A 202 17.33 -31.73 4.67
N ALA A 203 16.01 -31.56 4.75
CA ALA A 203 15.33 -30.51 5.54
C ALA A 203 14.12 -31.09 6.28
N LYS A 204 13.69 -30.43 7.37
CA LYS A 204 12.39 -30.75 8.00
C LYS A 204 11.29 -29.98 7.26
N CYS A 205 10.08 -30.54 7.20
CA CYS A 205 8.96 -29.82 6.59
C CYS A 205 8.52 -28.59 7.41
N SER A 206 8.90 -28.50 8.70
CA SER A 206 8.78 -27.28 9.49
C SER A 206 9.68 -26.14 9.02
N ASP A 207 10.82 -26.46 8.40
CA ASP A 207 11.80 -25.45 8.00
C ASP A 207 11.21 -24.61 6.85
N PHE A 208 10.41 -25.21 5.97
CA PHE A 208 9.67 -24.49 4.91
C PHE A 208 8.40 -23.76 5.38
N ARG A 209 8.21 -23.56 6.68
CA ARG A 209 7.00 -22.92 7.24
C ARG A 209 7.31 -21.71 8.12
N ASN A 210 8.23 -20.88 7.64
CA ASN A 210 8.65 -19.65 8.31
C ASN A 210 8.81 -18.49 7.30
N ASN A 211 9.25 -17.32 7.76
CA ASN A 211 9.40 -16.12 6.90
C ASN A 211 10.66 -16.09 6.03
N ASP A 212 11.70 -16.83 6.41
CA ASP A 212 12.93 -16.95 5.63
C ASP A 212 12.77 -18.07 4.59
N ILE A 213 12.52 -17.68 3.34
CA ILE A 213 12.31 -18.63 2.23
C ILE A 213 13.63 -19.11 1.61
N LYS A 214 14.79 -18.91 2.26
CA LYS A 214 16.09 -19.29 1.69
C LYS A 214 16.21 -20.80 1.49
N ASP A 215 15.78 -21.59 2.45
CA ASP A 215 15.78 -23.04 2.37
C ASP A 215 14.67 -23.55 1.44
N ASP A 216 13.48 -22.91 1.43
CA ASP A 216 12.44 -23.16 0.42
C ASP A 216 13.00 -23.02 -1.00
N VAL A 217 13.61 -21.86 -1.31
CA VAL A 217 14.10 -21.55 -2.66
C VAL A 217 15.25 -22.47 -3.05
N ALA A 218 16.11 -22.86 -2.10
CA ALA A 218 17.14 -23.85 -2.34
C ALA A 218 16.54 -25.23 -2.71
N CYS A 219 15.50 -25.65 -1.97
CA CYS A 219 14.82 -26.91 -2.23
C CYS A 219 14.08 -26.91 -3.57
N VAL A 220 13.30 -25.87 -3.90
CA VAL A 220 12.58 -25.82 -5.19
C VAL A 220 13.50 -25.73 -6.40
N LYS A 221 14.69 -25.09 -6.28
CA LYS A 221 15.71 -25.16 -7.34
C LYS A 221 16.20 -26.58 -7.55
N LYS A 222 16.38 -27.36 -6.47
CA LYS A 222 16.73 -28.77 -6.55
C LYS A 222 15.61 -29.58 -7.23
N ILE A 223 14.36 -29.39 -6.81
CA ILE A 223 13.18 -30.02 -7.43
C ILE A 223 13.12 -29.70 -8.92
N TYR A 224 13.24 -28.42 -9.28
CA TYR A 224 13.24 -27.96 -10.67
C TYR A 224 14.32 -28.66 -11.49
N ASN A 225 15.56 -28.71 -10.99
CA ASN A 225 16.67 -29.34 -11.70
C ASN A 225 16.47 -30.85 -11.88
N GLU A 226 15.95 -31.56 -10.89
CA GLU A 226 15.65 -32.98 -11.02
C GLU A 226 14.53 -33.23 -12.04
N HIS A 227 13.44 -32.48 -12.00
CA HIS A 227 12.35 -32.60 -12.97
C HIS A 227 12.73 -32.12 -14.38
N GLN A 228 13.70 -31.21 -14.48
CA GLN A 228 14.28 -30.78 -15.75
C GLN A 228 15.03 -31.94 -16.42
N LYS A 229 15.80 -32.72 -15.65
CA LYS A 229 16.46 -33.94 -16.15
C LYS A 229 15.46 -35.02 -16.54
N LEU A 230 14.40 -35.20 -15.75
CA LEU A 230 13.43 -36.29 -15.94
C LEU A 230 12.43 -36.05 -17.07
N SER A 231 12.01 -34.80 -17.30
CA SER A 231 10.88 -34.50 -18.20
C SER A 231 11.14 -33.40 -19.23
N GLY A 232 12.35 -32.83 -19.27
CA GLY A 232 12.70 -31.72 -20.15
C GLY A 232 12.08 -30.37 -19.74
N ASN A 233 11.29 -30.32 -18.65
CA ASN A 233 10.75 -29.08 -18.09
C ASN A 233 10.66 -29.17 -16.57
N GLY A 234 11.52 -28.43 -15.86
CA GLY A 234 11.60 -28.45 -14.40
C GLY A 234 10.32 -28.04 -13.66
N PHE A 235 9.44 -27.26 -14.29
CA PHE A 235 8.18 -26.85 -13.66
C PHE A 235 7.13 -27.96 -13.62
N ASN A 236 7.33 -29.08 -14.33
CA ASN A 236 6.42 -30.23 -14.32
C ASN A 236 6.30 -30.91 -12.95
N ALA A 237 7.12 -30.55 -11.97
CA ALA A 237 7.01 -31.02 -10.59
C ALA A 237 5.75 -30.48 -9.88
N TRP A 238 5.22 -29.33 -10.30
CA TRP A 238 4.06 -28.69 -9.68
C TRP A 238 2.78 -28.97 -10.46
N VAL A 239 1.73 -29.41 -9.76
CA VAL A 239 0.41 -29.61 -10.36
C VAL A 239 -0.18 -28.27 -10.81
N ALA A 240 0.02 -27.20 -10.01
CA ALA A 240 -0.43 -25.86 -10.39
C ALA A 240 0.20 -25.39 -11.69
N TYR A 241 1.45 -25.78 -11.98
CA TYR A 241 2.11 -25.37 -13.22
C TYR A 241 1.37 -25.88 -14.45
N LYS A 242 1.09 -27.18 -14.50
CA LYS A 242 0.40 -27.80 -15.65
C LYS A 242 -1.01 -27.26 -15.83
N LYS A 243 -1.70 -26.98 -14.72
CA LYS A 243 -3.11 -26.58 -14.73
C LYS A 243 -3.32 -25.08 -14.97
N TYR A 244 -2.44 -24.23 -14.45
CA TYR A 244 -2.68 -22.78 -14.40
C TYR A 244 -1.54 -21.92 -14.95
N CYS A 245 -0.29 -22.41 -14.97
CA CYS A 245 0.88 -21.56 -15.27
C CYS A 245 1.58 -21.86 -16.60
N ARG A 246 1.21 -22.95 -17.30
CA ARG A 246 1.80 -23.32 -18.58
C ARG A 246 1.24 -22.45 -19.71
N GLY A 247 2.11 -21.70 -20.39
CA GLY A 247 1.76 -20.88 -21.55
C GLY A 247 1.38 -19.42 -21.28
N ASN A 248 1.39 -18.98 -20.01
CA ASN A 248 0.99 -17.63 -19.61
C ASN A 248 2.19 -16.70 -19.34
N ASN A 249 3.14 -16.64 -20.29
CA ASN A 249 4.45 -16.02 -20.06
C ASN A 249 4.52 -14.49 -20.28
N ASN A 250 3.44 -13.81 -20.69
CA ASN A 250 3.60 -12.45 -21.26
C ASN A 250 2.80 -11.30 -20.63
N ASN A 251 1.93 -11.48 -19.63
CA ASN A 251 1.04 -10.38 -19.25
C ASN A 251 1.40 -9.59 -17.98
N ASN A 252 2.57 -9.76 -17.35
CA ASN A 252 2.82 -9.07 -16.07
C ASN A 252 4.28 -8.71 -15.71
N LEU A 253 5.23 -8.72 -16.64
CA LEU A 253 6.65 -8.40 -16.32
C LEU A 253 7.27 -7.24 -17.12
N SER A 254 6.49 -6.48 -17.91
CA SER A 254 7.05 -5.47 -18.83
C SER A 254 7.34 -4.08 -18.22
N THR A 255 7.10 -3.81 -16.93
CA THR A 255 7.26 -2.44 -16.39
C THR A 255 8.53 -2.19 -15.56
N VAL A 256 9.37 -3.19 -15.29
CA VAL A 256 10.52 -3.03 -14.35
C VAL A 256 11.88 -2.96 -15.04
N ALA A 257 11.92 -2.52 -16.29
CA ALA A 257 13.16 -2.26 -17.02
C ALA A 257 13.32 -0.77 -17.28
N LYS A 258 13.58 0.02 -16.23
CA LYS A 258 14.30 1.31 -16.26
C LYS A 258 14.31 1.92 -14.85
N MET A 259 15.33 1.59 -14.05
CA MET A 259 15.84 2.52 -13.02
C MET A 259 17.22 2.04 -12.60
N LYS A 260 18.24 2.65 -13.19
CA LYS A 260 19.63 2.55 -12.75
C LYS A 260 19.90 3.66 -11.75
N LEU A 261 20.60 3.27 -10.68
CA LEU A 261 21.47 4.06 -9.80
C LEU A 261 20.83 5.21 -8.99
N LEU A 262 20.76 5.03 -7.67
CA LEU A 262 21.60 5.75 -6.71
C LEU A 262 21.49 5.06 -5.34
N ALA A 263 22.58 4.40 -4.94
CA ALA A 263 22.73 3.83 -3.62
C ALA A 263 23.46 4.84 -2.73
N VAL A 264 22.82 5.35 -1.69
CA VAL A 264 23.51 5.78 -0.45
C VAL A 264 22.57 5.54 0.75
N VAL A 265 22.90 4.48 1.48
CA VAL A 265 22.79 4.23 2.94
C VAL A 265 21.66 4.93 3.72
N ALA A 266 20.68 4.14 4.14
CA ALA A 266 20.10 4.24 5.48
C ALA A 266 19.79 2.83 5.99
N ILE A 267 20.75 2.26 6.72
CA ILE A 267 20.52 1.10 7.57
C ILE A 267 19.71 1.61 8.77
N PHE A 268 18.39 1.36 8.79
CA PHE A 268 17.58 1.24 10.01
C PHE A 268 16.27 0.50 9.68
N ALA A 269 15.85 -0.34 10.63
CA ALA A 269 14.56 -1.01 10.77
C ALA A 269 14.29 -2.28 9.95
N PHE A 270 14.66 -3.43 10.55
CA PHE A 270 13.71 -4.53 10.63
C PHE A 270 12.53 -4.06 11.51
N ALA A 271 11.44 -3.69 10.84
CA ALA A 271 10.10 -3.74 11.39
C ALA A 271 9.21 -4.18 10.23
N SER A 272 8.55 -5.33 10.38
CA SER A 272 7.35 -5.70 9.63
C SER A 272 6.26 -4.70 10.00
N LEU A 273 6.36 -3.49 9.43
CA LEU A 273 5.24 -2.57 9.34
C LEU A 273 4.58 -2.92 8.01
N SER A 274 3.44 -3.61 8.04
CA SER A 274 2.53 -3.55 6.90
C SER A 274 2.04 -2.11 6.82
N GLU A 275 2.83 -1.24 6.18
CA GLU A 275 2.32 0.07 5.83
C GLU A 275 1.13 -0.17 4.90
N ALA A 276 -0.02 0.37 5.30
CA ALA A 276 -1.23 0.40 4.50
C ALA A 276 -0.91 0.90 3.10
N LYS A 277 -1.43 0.24 2.07
CA LYS A 277 -1.21 0.68 0.71
C LYS A 277 -2.00 1.95 0.46
N ILE A 278 -1.30 2.98 -0.01
CA ILE A 278 -1.92 4.15 -0.63
C ILE A 278 -1.70 3.97 -2.13
N PHE A 279 -2.77 3.72 -2.89
CA PHE A 279 -2.65 3.60 -4.33
C PHE A 279 -2.32 4.95 -4.97
N ASP A 280 -1.46 4.94 -6.00
CA ASP A 280 -1.46 6.02 -6.97
C ASP A 280 -2.79 6.00 -7.77
N LYS A 281 -3.25 7.17 -8.19
CA LYS A 281 -4.48 7.37 -8.97
C LYS A 281 -4.58 6.43 -10.18
N CYS A 282 -3.52 6.34 -10.98
CA CYS A 282 -3.50 5.49 -12.17
C CYS A 282 -3.29 4.02 -11.82
N GLU A 283 -2.58 3.73 -10.74
CA GLU A 283 -2.45 2.37 -10.23
C GLU A 283 -3.81 1.82 -9.80
N PHE A 284 -4.60 2.59 -9.05
CA PHE A 284 -5.96 2.22 -8.65
C PHE A 284 -6.86 2.03 -9.87
N ALA A 285 -6.90 3.01 -10.79
CA ALA A 285 -7.69 2.95 -12.02
C ALA A 285 -7.40 1.67 -12.84
N ASN A 286 -6.12 1.35 -13.05
CA ASN A 286 -5.72 0.15 -13.79
C ASN A 286 -6.00 -1.14 -13.03
N THR A 287 -5.90 -1.12 -11.70
CA THR A 287 -6.24 -2.26 -10.85
C THR A 287 -7.72 -2.63 -11.00
N ILE A 288 -8.62 -1.66 -10.82
CA ILE A 288 -10.07 -1.91 -10.89
C ILE A 288 -10.56 -2.17 -12.32
N ARG A 289 -9.89 -1.62 -13.35
CA ARG A 289 -10.08 -2.05 -14.75
C ARG A 289 -9.73 -3.51 -14.94
N GLY A 290 -8.60 -3.94 -14.37
CA GLY A 290 -8.09 -5.31 -14.49
C GLY A 290 -9.01 -6.36 -13.87
N TYR A 291 -9.82 -5.99 -12.87
CA TYR A 291 -10.83 -6.87 -12.29
C TYR A 291 -12.02 -7.10 -13.22
N GLY A 292 -12.30 -6.17 -14.14
CA GLY A 292 -13.46 -6.27 -15.04
C GLY A 292 -14.82 -6.22 -14.33
N LEU A 293 -14.87 -5.70 -13.10
CA LEU A 293 -16.11 -5.61 -12.30
C LEU A 293 -16.94 -4.37 -12.62
N PHE A 294 -16.29 -3.28 -13.02
CA PHE A 294 -16.92 -2.00 -13.31
C PHE A 294 -16.87 -1.69 -14.80
N PRO A 295 -17.96 -1.14 -15.38
CA PRO A 295 -17.93 -0.61 -16.74
C PRO A 295 -16.82 0.44 -16.91
N ALA A 296 -16.24 0.52 -18.11
CA ALA A 296 -15.09 1.39 -18.38
C ALA A 296 -15.41 2.87 -18.10
N GLU A 297 -16.64 3.28 -18.42
CA GLU A 297 -17.21 4.60 -18.17
C GLU A 297 -17.36 4.95 -16.68
N HIS A 298 -17.41 3.95 -15.80
CA HIS A 298 -17.55 4.14 -14.35
C HIS A 298 -16.19 4.26 -13.65
N ILE A 299 -15.09 3.84 -14.29
CA ILE A 299 -13.76 3.79 -13.66
C ILE A 299 -13.35 5.15 -13.13
N SER A 300 -13.56 6.23 -13.89
CA SER A 300 -13.23 7.59 -13.46
C SER A 300 -14.00 8.02 -12.21
N THR A 301 -15.27 7.64 -12.10
CA THR A 301 -16.09 7.95 -10.93
C THR A 301 -15.64 7.15 -9.71
N TRP A 302 -15.28 5.87 -9.88
CA TRP A 302 -14.70 5.07 -8.80
C TRP A 302 -13.37 5.62 -8.29
N VAL A 303 -12.52 6.12 -9.20
CA VAL A 303 -11.26 6.78 -8.83
C VAL A 303 -11.54 8.06 -8.04
N CYS A 304 -12.54 8.85 -8.43
CA CYS A 304 -12.98 10.00 -7.64
C CYS A 304 -13.47 9.60 -6.25
N ILE A 305 -14.35 8.60 -6.16
CA ILE A 305 -14.90 8.12 -4.89
C ILE A 305 -13.78 7.64 -3.97
N ALA A 306 -12.89 6.77 -4.43
CA ALA A 306 -11.77 6.28 -3.62
C ALA A 306 -10.84 7.42 -3.12
N ASN A 307 -10.64 8.45 -3.93
CA ASN A 307 -9.90 9.63 -3.49
C ASN A 307 -10.60 10.36 -2.33
N TYR A 308 -11.90 10.66 -2.47
CA TYR A 308 -12.60 11.44 -1.46
C TYR A 308 -13.00 10.65 -0.22
N GLU A 309 -13.17 9.33 -0.33
CA GLU A 309 -13.51 8.45 0.78
C GLU A 309 -12.28 8.14 1.64
N SER A 310 -11.14 7.79 1.01
CA SER A 310 -9.99 7.24 1.74
C SER A 310 -8.64 7.86 1.37
N ALA A 311 -8.60 8.78 0.41
CA ALA A 311 -7.35 9.21 -0.25
C ALA A 311 -6.55 8.01 -0.77
N PHE A 312 -7.25 7.02 -1.34
CA PHE A 312 -6.71 5.77 -1.87
C PHE A 312 -6.02 4.86 -0.83
N ASN A 313 -6.23 5.11 0.46
CA ASN A 313 -5.66 4.30 1.54
C ASN A 313 -6.52 3.05 1.80
N THR A 314 -5.92 1.87 1.61
CA THR A 314 -6.60 0.58 1.80
C THR A 314 -6.87 0.23 3.26
N ASP A 315 -6.27 0.92 4.22
CA ASP A 315 -6.46 0.71 5.67
C ASP A 315 -7.23 1.88 6.31
N ALA A 316 -7.93 2.68 5.48
CA ALA A 316 -8.68 3.82 5.97
C ALA A 316 -9.84 3.36 6.87
N THR A 317 -9.93 3.94 8.07
CA THR A 317 -11.05 3.73 8.98
C THR A 317 -11.62 5.06 9.43
N ASN A 318 -12.93 5.26 9.20
CA ASN A 318 -13.67 6.35 9.82
C ASN A 318 -14.33 5.86 11.11
N THR A 319 -13.73 6.19 12.26
CA THR A 319 -14.22 5.75 13.57
C THR A 319 -15.52 6.43 14.01
N VAL A 320 -15.96 7.49 13.32
CA VAL A 320 -17.19 8.23 13.67
C VAL A 320 -18.40 7.55 13.04
N THR A 321 -18.31 7.20 11.76
CA THR A 321 -19.41 6.58 10.99
C THR A 321 -19.28 5.05 10.89
N GLY A 322 -18.09 4.50 11.15
CA GLY A 322 -17.84 3.06 11.10
C GLY A 322 -17.64 2.57 9.66
N ASP A 323 -16.80 3.25 8.90
CA ASP A 323 -16.55 2.92 7.50
C ASP A 323 -15.10 2.44 7.28
N HIS A 324 -14.92 1.54 6.32
CA HIS A 324 -13.70 0.73 6.21
C HIS A 324 -13.14 0.66 4.78
N GLY A 325 -11.82 0.63 4.69
CA GLY A 325 -11.09 0.35 3.47
C GLY A 325 -11.16 1.46 2.44
N ILE A 326 -10.71 1.13 1.23
CA ILE A 326 -10.50 2.11 0.16
C ILE A 326 -11.79 2.79 -0.33
N TYR A 327 -12.93 2.10 -0.21
CA TYR A 327 -14.25 2.61 -0.58
C TYR A 327 -15.09 3.11 0.60
N GLN A 328 -14.55 3.11 1.82
CA GLN A 328 -15.29 3.42 3.05
C GLN A 328 -16.61 2.64 3.14
N ILE A 329 -16.51 1.31 3.09
CA ILE A 329 -17.65 0.39 3.19
C ILE A 329 -18.18 0.41 4.64
N SER A 330 -19.47 0.69 4.80
CA SER A 330 -20.08 0.86 6.12
C SER A 330 -20.30 -0.45 6.87
N GLN A 331 -19.83 -0.49 8.11
CA GLN A 331 -20.02 -1.61 9.04
C GLN A 331 -21.47 -1.78 9.51
N ILE A 332 -22.32 -0.76 9.31
CA ILE A 332 -23.72 -0.82 9.74
C ILE A 332 -24.52 -1.78 8.84
N TYR A 333 -24.13 -1.89 7.57
CA TYR A 333 -24.94 -2.59 6.57
C TYR A 333 -24.17 -3.70 5.84
N TRP A 334 -22.88 -3.52 5.56
CA TRP A 334 -22.20 -4.28 4.50
C TRP A 334 -21.17 -5.29 5.01
N CYS A 335 -20.62 -5.10 6.22
CA CYS A 335 -19.68 -6.04 6.84
C CYS A 335 -19.96 -6.25 8.32
N SER A 336 -19.38 -7.32 8.87
CA SER A 336 -19.42 -7.65 10.29
C SER A 336 -18.13 -7.21 10.99
N THR A 337 -18.24 -6.55 12.15
CA THR A 337 -17.09 -6.16 12.98
C THR A 337 -16.57 -7.31 13.86
N GLY A 338 -17.30 -8.43 13.93
CA GLY A 338 -16.90 -9.61 14.70
C GLY A 338 -16.04 -10.60 13.91
N ASP A 339 -15.69 -11.71 14.57
CA ASP A 339 -14.81 -12.74 14.00
C ASP A 339 -15.43 -13.55 12.85
N SER A 340 -16.74 -13.42 12.64
CA SER A 340 -17.49 -14.12 11.59
C SER A 340 -17.95 -13.17 10.49
N PRO A 341 -17.88 -13.57 9.21
CA PRO A 341 -18.43 -12.77 8.11
C PRO A 341 -19.92 -12.48 8.28
N GLY A 342 -20.36 -11.32 7.80
CA GLY A 342 -21.76 -10.91 7.87
C GLY A 342 -22.04 -9.62 7.08
N GLY A 343 -23.22 -9.04 7.27
CA GLY A 343 -23.69 -7.89 6.50
C GLY A 343 -24.01 -8.24 5.04
N GLY A 344 -24.36 -7.23 4.24
CA GLY A 344 -24.76 -7.39 2.84
C GLY A 344 -23.68 -8.00 1.93
N CYS A 345 -22.39 -7.87 2.29
CA CYS A 345 -21.30 -8.47 1.52
C CYS A 345 -20.83 -9.82 2.08
N ASN A 346 -21.40 -10.31 3.19
CA ASN A 346 -20.96 -11.53 3.88
C ASN A 346 -19.44 -11.54 4.11
N LYS A 347 -18.92 -10.45 4.69
CA LYS A 347 -17.50 -10.20 4.93
C LYS A 347 -17.26 -9.69 6.34
N ARG A 348 -16.04 -9.84 6.85
CA ARG A 348 -15.61 -9.12 8.06
C ARG A 348 -15.11 -7.75 7.64
N CYS A 349 -15.34 -6.72 8.43
CA CYS A 349 -14.83 -5.39 8.13
C CYS A 349 -13.29 -5.36 8.11
N ALA A 350 -12.65 -6.23 8.91
CA ALA A 350 -11.21 -6.48 8.88
C ALA A 350 -10.69 -6.99 7.50
N ASP A 351 -11.54 -7.64 6.71
CA ASP A 351 -11.15 -8.13 5.39
C ASP A 351 -10.91 -6.96 4.41
N PHE A 352 -11.50 -5.78 4.65
CA PHE A 352 -11.29 -4.57 3.83
C PHE A 352 -10.07 -3.73 4.23
N HIS A 353 -9.24 -4.21 5.16
CA HIS A 353 -8.02 -3.52 5.63
C HIS A 353 -6.77 -4.22 5.13
N ASN A 354 -6.71 -4.44 3.82
CA ASN A 354 -5.60 -5.14 3.18
C ASN A 354 -5.30 -4.56 1.78
N ASP A 355 -4.10 -4.80 1.26
CA ASP A 355 -3.66 -4.23 -0.03
C ASP A 355 -4.40 -4.77 -1.27
N ASP A 356 -4.92 -6.00 -1.17
CA ASP A 356 -5.73 -6.64 -2.21
C ASP A 356 -7.18 -6.17 -2.06
N ILE A 357 -7.51 -5.15 -2.85
CA ILE A 357 -8.84 -4.53 -2.88
C ILE A 357 -9.84 -5.30 -3.75
N SER A 358 -9.58 -6.56 -4.11
CA SER A 358 -10.50 -7.33 -4.96
C SER A 358 -11.82 -7.62 -4.27
N ASP A 359 -11.81 -7.96 -2.98
CA ASP A 359 -13.04 -8.18 -2.22
C ASP A 359 -13.73 -6.89 -1.80
N ASP A 360 -12.96 -5.82 -1.52
CA ASP A 360 -13.48 -4.45 -1.47
C ASP A 360 -14.26 -4.09 -2.75
N SER A 361 -13.68 -4.34 -3.92
CA SER A 361 -14.28 -4.00 -5.22
C SER A 361 -15.54 -4.82 -5.51
N VAL A 362 -15.55 -6.10 -5.12
CA VAL A 362 -16.75 -6.95 -5.21
C VAL A 362 -17.86 -6.42 -4.30
N CYS A 363 -17.53 -6.03 -3.07
CA CYS A 363 -18.51 -5.46 -2.16
C CYS A 363 -19.03 -4.10 -2.66
N ALA A 364 -18.14 -3.21 -3.12
CA ALA A 364 -18.52 -1.93 -3.73
C ALA A 364 -19.43 -2.13 -4.96
N LYS A 365 -19.20 -3.15 -5.78
CA LYS A 365 -20.10 -3.51 -6.88
C LYS A 365 -21.49 -3.93 -6.38
N ALA A 366 -21.55 -4.76 -5.35
CA ALA A 366 -22.83 -5.19 -4.76
C ALA A 366 -23.62 -4.01 -4.18
N ILE A 367 -22.93 -3.08 -3.50
CA ILE A 367 -23.50 -1.83 -2.97
C ILE A 367 -24.05 -0.98 -4.12
N PHE A 368 -23.25 -0.79 -5.18
CA PHE A 368 -23.65 -0.05 -6.37
C PHE A 368 -24.90 -0.64 -7.01
N ASP A 369 -24.96 -1.96 -7.21
CA ASP A 369 -26.09 -2.63 -7.84
C ASP A 369 -27.39 -2.47 -7.03
N GLU A 370 -27.31 -2.58 -5.71
CA GLU A 370 -28.47 -2.40 -4.84
C GLU A 370 -28.97 -0.95 -4.86
N HIS A 371 -28.07 0.03 -4.80
CA HIS A 371 -28.47 1.44 -4.89
C HIS A 371 -28.92 1.86 -6.29
N GLN A 372 -28.43 1.19 -7.33
CA GLN A 372 -28.91 1.34 -8.70
C GLN A 372 -30.36 0.88 -8.80
N ARG A 373 -30.69 -0.25 -8.17
CA ARG A 373 -32.06 -0.79 -8.08
C ARG A 373 -32.99 0.14 -7.28
N LEU A 374 -32.49 0.75 -6.20
CA LEU A 374 -33.29 1.57 -5.28
C LEU A 374 -33.52 3.00 -5.78
N SER A 375 -32.52 3.64 -6.40
CA SER A 375 -32.53 5.08 -6.68
C SER A 375 -32.30 5.43 -8.15
N GLY A 376 -32.06 4.45 -9.02
CA GLY A 376 -31.73 4.68 -10.42
C GLY A 376 -30.29 5.15 -10.66
N ASN A 377 -29.49 5.34 -9.61
CA ASN A 377 -28.05 5.61 -9.71
C ASN A 377 -27.29 4.94 -8.55
N GLY A 378 -26.49 3.92 -8.88
CA GLY A 378 -25.74 3.13 -7.90
C GLY A 378 -24.70 3.92 -7.09
N PHE A 379 -24.18 5.03 -7.62
CA PHE A 379 -23.20 5.84 -6.89
C PHE A 379 -23.81 6.63 -5.72
N ASN A 380 -25.14 6.75 -5.66
CA ASN A 380 -25.82 7.40 -4.53
C ASN A 380 -25.61 6.68 -3.19
N ALA A 381 -25.02 5.48 -3.17
CA ALA A 381 -24.61 4.83 -1.93
C ALA A 381 -23.47 5.59 -1.21
N TRP A 382 -22.63 6.31 -1.95
CA TRP A 382 -21.53 7.09 -1.40
C TRP A 382 -21.94 8.55 -1.23
N THR A 383 -21.91 9.05 0.01
CA THR A 383 -22.28 10.44 0.31
C THR A 383 -21.38 11.45 -0.38
N THR A 384 -20.16 11.04 -0.75
CA THR A 384 -19.20 11.84 -1.50
C THR A 384 -19.59 12.04 -2.98
N TYR A 385 -20.41 11.15 -3.54
CA TYR A 385 -20.69 11.14 -4.98
C TYR A 385 -21.40 12.42 -5.44
N ALA A 386 -22.55 12.74 -4.84
CA ALA A 386 -23.33 13.92 -5.23
C ALA A 386 -22.53 15.23 -5.19
N PRO A 387 -21.80 15.56 -4.09
CA PRO A 387 -21.06 16.81 -3.99
C PRO A 387 -19.75 16.85 -4.81
N TYR A 388 -19.08 15.71 -5.05
CA TYR A 388 -17.71 15.73 -5.59
C TYR A 388 -17.46 14.89 -6.83
N CYS A 389 -18.24 13.83 -7.05
CA CYS A 389 -18.02 12.87 -8.13
C CYS A 389 -19.20 12.76 -9.09
N SER A 390 -20.16 13.68 -9.03
CA SER A 390 -21.28 13.75 -9.97
C SER A 390 -20.86 14.45 -11.26
N GLY A 391 -21.33 13.97 -12.41
CA GLY A 391 -20.99 14.52 -13.72
C GLY A 391 -19.70 13.95 -14.32
N ASP A 392 -18.96 14.79 -15.06
CA ASP A 392 -17.77 14.37 -15.79
C ASP A 392 -16.57 14.16 -14.86
N ASN A 393 -16.12 12.91 -14.76
CA ASN A 393 -14.99 12.51 -13.95
C ASN A 393 -13.74 12.17 -14.79
N SER A 394 -13.77 12.34 -16.12
CA SER A 394 -12.70 11.91 -17.02
C SER A 394 -11.29 12.39 -16.61
N GLY A 395 -11.19 13.56 -15.99
CA GLY A 395 -9.94 14.10 -15.42
C GLY A 395 -9.27 13.21 -14.36
N TRP A 396 -10.04 12.40 -13.63
CA TRP A 396 -9.52 11.46 -12.63
C TRP A 396 -8.71 10.34 -13.24
N ILE A 397 -8.91 10.02 -14.52
CA ILE A 397 -8.12 9.03 -15.24
C ILE A 397 -7.27 9.66 -16.35
N ALA A 398 -7.22 10.99 -16.45
CA ALA A 398 -6.34 11.66 -17.39
C ALA A 398 -4.87 11.33 -17.04
N GLY A 399 -4.14 10.86 -18.05
CA GLY A 399 -2.75 10.40 -17.93
C GLY A 399 -2.61 8.93 -17.49
N CYS A 400 -3.73 8.25 -17.25
CA CYS A 400 -3.86 6.81 -17.08
C CYS A 400 -4.50 6.18 -18.35
#